data_AF-K7K8W8-F1
#
_entry.id   AF-K7K8W8-F1
#
_cell.length_a   1.000
_cell.length_b   1.000
_cell.length_c   1.000
_cell.angle_alpha   90.00
_cell.angle_beta   90.00
_cell.angle_gamma   90.00
#
_symmetry.space_group_name_H-M   'P 1'
#
loop_
_entity.id
_entity.type
_entity.pdbx_description
1 polymer ?
#
loop_
_entity_poly.entity_id
_entity_poly.type
_entity_poly.pdbx_seq_one_letter_code
_entity_poly.pdbx_strand_id
1 'polypeptide(L)'
;MLIQMVETELEKRKQQGTYKGGFGGQSHFFGYEGRCGLPTNFDSTYCYALGYGVAALLQSGKTGLISSVGNLCAPVEEWIVGGTALTSLMDVERRHGKFKPVIKKTN
;
A
#
# COMPACT_ATOMS: atom_id res chain seq x y z
N MET A 1 2.03 16.45 -16.61
CA MET A 1 1.54 17.34 -15.54
C MET A 1 2.68 18.00 -14.77
N LEU A 2 3.39 17.32 -13.84
CA LEU A 2 4.40 17.99 -12.99
C LEU A 2 5.60 18.54 -13.76
N ILE A 3 6.25 17.72 -14.61
CA ILE A 3 7.39 18.16 -15.44
C ILE A 3 6.99 19.37 -16.29
N GLN A 4 5.84 19.32 -16.96
CA GLN A 4 5.30 20.42 -17.76
C GLN A 4 5.04 21.70 -16.95
N MET A 5 4.51 21.58 -15.72
CA MET A 5 4.32 22.73 -14.83
C MET A 5 5.66 23.35 -14.42
N VAL A 6 6.67 22.53 -14.15
CA VAL A 6 8.03 23.01 -13.84
C VAL A 6 8.67 23.67 -15.05
N GLU A 7 8.57 23.07 -16.24
CA GLU A 7 9.06 23.68 -17.50
C GLU A 7 8.43 25.05 -17.74
N THR A 8 7.11 25.16 -17.56
CA THR A 8 6.38 26.44 -17.72
C THR A 8 6.86 27.50 -16.73
N GLU A 9 7.04 27.13 -15.46
CA GLU A 9 7.54 28.06 -14.43
C GLU A 9 9.01 28.46 -14.67
N LEU A 10 9.86 27.52 -15.08
CA LEU A 10 11.27 27.80 -15.39
C LEU A 10 11.42 28.66 -16.64
N GLU A 11 10.55 28.52 -17.64
CA GLU A 11 10.53 29.39 -18.82
C GLU A 11 10.15 30.83 -18.45
N LYS A 12 9.14 31.01 -17.59
CA LYS A 12 8.80 32.33 -17.03
C LYS A 12 9.99 32.95 -16.29
N ARG A 13 10.74 32.17 -15.51
CA ARG A 13 11.94 32.65 -14.79
C ARG A 13 13.11 32.98 -15.72
N LYS A 14 13.26 32.26 -16.85
CA LYS A 14 14.22 32.64 -17.90
C LYS A 14 13.90 34.00 -18.49
N GLN A 15 12.62 34.26 -18.81
CA GLN A 15 12.17 35.55 -19.33
C GLN A 15 12.41 36.69 -18.34
N GLN A 16 12.27 36.44 -17.03
CA GLN A 16 12.56 37.40 -15.96
C GLN A 16 14.06 37.54 -15.64
N GLY A 17 14.94 36.75 -16.27
CA GLY A 17 16.37 36.71 -15.96
C GLY A 17 16.71 36.07 -14.61
N THR A 18 15.75 35.47 -13.92
CA THR A 18 15.91 34.86 -12.59
C THR A 18 16.29 33.37 -12.67
N TYR A 19 16.22 32.76 -13.85
CA TYR A 19 16.72 31.40 -14.10
C TYR A 19 17.59 31.36 -15.37
N LYS A 20 18.84 30.91 -15.24
CA LYS A 20 19.82 30.80 -16.34
C LYS A 20 20.15 29.35 -16.71
N GLY A 21 19.55 28.38 -16.01
CA GLY A 21 19.85 26.96 -16.18
C GLY A 21 19.10 26.30 -17.33
N GLY A 22 19.54 25.08 -17.66
CA GLY A 22 18.78 24.12 -18.45
C GLY A 22 18.01 23.17 -17.53
N PHE A 23 16.77 22.85 -17.91
CA PHE A 23 15.96 21.83 -17.24
C PHE A 23 15.58 20.77 -18.27
N GLY A 24 15.80 19.50 -17.93
CA GLY A 24 15.44 18.34 -18.74
C GLY A 24 14.82 17.28 -17.85
N GLY A 25 13.50 17.33 -17.69
CA GLY A 25 12.79 16.38 -16.84
C GLY A 25 12.65 15.02 -17.53
N GLN A 26 13.00 13.95 -16.82
CA GLN A 26 12.74 12.57 -17.26
C GLN A 26 11.66 11.95 -16.36
N SER A 27 10.52 11.59 -16.97
CA SER A 27 9.49 10.84 -16.25
C SER A 27 9.81 9.35 -16.25
N HIS A 28 9.52 8.70 -15.13
CA HIS A 28 9.44 7.24 -15.01
C HIS A 28 8.09 6.87 -14.42
N PHE A 29 7.56 5.72 -14.83
CA PHE A 29 6.34 5.16 -14.28
C PHE A 29 6.57 3.69 -13.96
N PHE A 30 6.93 3.44 -12.70
CA PHE A 30 7.21 2.11 -12.20
C PHE A 30 6.02 1.63 -11.36
N GLY A 31 5.49 0.45 -11.68
CA GLY A 31 4.37 -0.14 -10.96
C GLY A 31 4.01 -1.55 -11.40
N TYR A 32 3.70 -1.76 -12.68
CA TYR A 32 3.24 -3.06 -13.18
C TYR A 32 4.30 -4.16 -13.03
N GLU A 33 5.55 -3.81 -13.30
CA GLU A 33 6.72 -4.69 -13.20
C GLU A 33 6.96 -5.21 -11.77
N GLY A 34 6.47 -4.50 -10.74
CA GLY A 34 6.59 -4.91 -9.35
C GLY A 34 5.52 -5.88 -8.86
N ARG A 35 4.42 -6.08 -9.61
CA ARG A 35 3.25 -6.86 -9.13
C ARG A 35 3.34 -8.37 -9.33
N CYS A 36 4.24 -8.83 -10.20
CA CYS A 36 4.41 -10.26 -10.51
C CYS A 36 5.89 -10.70 -10.43
N GLY A 37 6.72 -9.96 -9.69
CA GLY A 37 8.07 -10.39 -9.36
C GLY A 37 8.07 -11.54 -8.35
N LEU A 38 9.24 -12.17 -8.17
CA LEU A 38 9.41 -13.15 -7.09
C LEU A 38 9.30 -12.45 -5.74
N PRO A 39 8.56 -13.03 -4.76
CA PRO A 39 8.47 -12.46 -3.43
C PRO A 39 9.83 -12.47 -2.74
N THR A 40 10.07 -11.51 -1.86
CA THR A 40 11.23 -11.53 -0.96
C THR A 40 11.11 -12.68 0.04
N ASN A 41 12.18 -12.99 0.77
CA ASN A 41 12.10 -13.94 1.90
C ASN A 41 11.07 -13.49 2.95
N PHE A 42 10.95 -12.17 3.17
CA PHE A 42 9.96 -11.59 4.05
C PHE A 42 8.54 -11.89 3.56
N ASP A 43 8.19 -11.51 2.33
CA ASP A 43 6.84 -11.72 1.79
C ASP A 43 6.49 -13.20 1.65
N SER A 44 7.46 -14.05 1.31
CA SER A 44 7.27 -15.50 1.22
C SER A 44 6.88 -16.07 2.60
N THR A 45 7.63 -15.71 3.63
CA THR A 45 7.39 -16.18 5.00
C THR A 45 6.09 -15.59 5.57
N TYR A 46 5.87 -14.29 5.36
CA TYR A 46 4.68 -13.57 5.81
C TYR A 46 3.40 -14.12 5.17
N CYS A 47 3.38 -14.30 3.85
CA CYS A 47 2.22 -14.87 3.16
C CYS A 47 1.96 -16.33 3.57
N TYR A 48 3.01 -17.11 3.81
CA TYR A 48 2.88 -18.47 4.33
C TYR A 48 2.27 -18.48 5.73
N ALA A 49 2.76 -17.62 6.64
CA ALA A 49 2.25 -17.48 8.00
C ALA A 49 0.78 -17.03 8.02
N LEU A 50 0.37 -16.12 7.14
CA LEU A 50 -1.03 -15.73 6.97
C LEU A 50 -1.90 -16.91 6.56
N GLY A 51 -1.49 -17.69 5.55
CA GLY A 51 -2.23 -18.87 5.09
C GLY A 51 -2.37 -19.93 6.20
N TYR A 52 -1.28 -20.17 6.93
CA TYR A 52 -1.29 -21.08 8.09
C TYR A 52 -2.21 -20.57 9.21
N GLY A 53 -2.18 -19.27 9.50
CA GLY A 53 -3.07 -18.60 10.45
C GLY A 53 -4.55 -18.76 10.08
N VAL A 54 -4.90 -18.61 8.80
CA VAL A 54 -6.28 -18.87 8.31
C VAL A 54 -6.71 -20.31 8.61
N ALA A 55 -5.85 -21.30 8.35
CA ALA A 55 -6.17 -22.70 8.64
C ALA A 55 -6.47 -22.93 10.13
N ALA A 56 -5.67 -22.35 11.03
CA ALA A 56 -5.89 -22.43 12.48
C ALA A 56 -7.18 -21.73 12.93
N LEU A 57 -7.50 -20.56 12.35
CA LEU A 57 -8.75 -19.85 12.62
C LEU A 57 -9.98 -20.66 12.16
N LEU A 58 -9.90 -21.28 10.98
CA LEU A 58 -10.97 -22.15 10.47
C LEU A 58 -11.14 -23.40 11.33
N GLN A 59 -10.04 -24.06 11.74
CA GLN A 59 -10.07 -25.23 12.61
C GLN A 59 -10.71 -24.91 13.98
N SER A 60 -10.53 -23.69 14.48
CA SER A 60 -11.15 -23.21 15.73
C SER A 60 -12.57 -22.65 15.56
N GLY A 61 -13.18 -22.82 14.38
CA GLY A 61 -14.56 -22.42 14.10
C GLY A 61 -14.79 -20.91 14.04
N LYS A 62 -13.75 -20.11 13.78
CA LYS A 62 -13.86 -18.65 13.70
C LYS A 62 -14.25 -18.20 12.29
N THR A 63 -15.04 -17.13 12.21
CA THR A 63 -15.45 -16.48 10.96
C THR A 63 -15.46 -14.96 11.11
N GLY A 64 -15.46 -14.22 9.99
CA GLY A 64 -15.47 -12.76 9.99
C GLY A 64 -14.15 -12.11 10.45
N LEU A 65 -13.06 -12.87 10.44
CA LEU A 65 -11.71 -12.41 10.81
C LEU A 65 -10.81 -12.33 9.57
N ILE A 66 -9.91 -11.35 9.55
CA ILE A 66 -8.75 -11.28 8.66
C ILE A 66 -7.57 -11.86 9.41
N SER A 67 -6.83 -12.82 8.82
CA SER A 67 -5.60 -13.32 9.44
C SER A 67 -4.58 -12.19 9.57
N SER A 68 -3.93 -12.12 10.73
CA SER A 68 -2.96 -11.08 11.05
C SER A 68 -1.67 -11.71 11.59
N VAL A 69 -0.55 -11.08 11.28
CA VAL A 69 0.76 -11.40 11.87
C VAL A 69 1.34 -10.11 12.43
N GLY A 70 1.62 -10.11 13.73
CA GLY A 70 2.25 -9.01 14.46
C GLY A 70 3.74 -9.26 14.69
N ASN A 71 4.43 -8.23 15.19
CA ASN A 71 5.87 -8.26 15.49
C ASN A 71 6.78 -8.47 14.25
N LEU A 72 6.37 -7.94 13.08
CA LEU A 72 7.03 -8.18 11.78
C LEU A 72 8.47 -7.64 11.65
N CYS A 73 8.92 -6.79 12.58
CA CYS A 73 10.29 -6.29 12.62
C CYS A 73 11.25 -7.21 13.42
N ALA A 74 10.71 -8.15 14.21
CA ALA A 74 11.50 -9.12 14.95
C ALA A 74 11.82 -10.35 14.08
N PRO A 75 12.74 -11.23 14.53
CA PRO A 75 12.94 -12.54 13.91
C PRO A 75 11.62 -13.30 13.76
N VAL A 76 11.54 -14.15 12.73
CA VAL A 76 10.30 -14.86 12.34
C VAL A 76 9.75 -15.70 13.49
N GLU A 77 10.62 -16.22 14.34
CA GLU A 77 10.28 -17.03 15.50
C GLU A 77 9.49 -16.26 16.58
N GLU A 78 9.58 -14.93 16.58
CA GLU A 78 8.87 -14.04 17.51
C GLU A 78 7.58 -13.43 16.92
N TRP A 79 7.21 -13.84 15.70
CA TRP A 79 5.99 -13.35 15.06
C TRP A 79 4.73 -13.89 15.75
N ILE A 80 3.73 -13.02 15.89
CA ILE A 80 2.48 -13.36 16.58
C ILE A 80 1.38 -13.52 15.54
N VAL A 81 0.91 -14.75 15.32
CA VAL A 81 -0.16 -15.06 14.35
C VAL A 81 -1.53 -15.04 15.05
N GLY A 82 -2.51 -14.38 14.45
CA GLY A 82 -3.86 -14.26 14.99
C GLY A 82 -4.92 -13.89 13.95
N GLY A 83 -6.02 -13.31 14.42
CA GLY A 83 -7.11 -12.83 13.57
C GLY A 83 -7.69 -11.51 14.07
N THR A 84 -7.84 -10.54 13.17
CA THR A 84 -8.45 -9.23 13.41
C THR A 84 -9.88 -9.21 12.90
N ALA A 85 -10.84 -8.69 13.68
CA ALA A 85 -12.22 -8.60 13.23
C ALA A 85 -12.36 -7.72 11.98
N LEU A 86 -12.95 -8.23 10.90
CA LEU A 86 -13.11 -7.46 9.65
C LEU A 86 -13.85 -6.14 9.88
N THR A 87 -14.88 -6.16 10.73
CA THR A 87 -15.72 -5.01 11.05
C THR A 87 -14.98 -3.90 11.78
N SER A 88 -13.89 -4.19 12.51
CA SER A 88 -13.11 -3.16 13.19
C SER A 88 -12.30 -2.28 12.24
N LEU A 89 -12.18 -2.69 10.97
CA LEU A 89 -11.50 -1.93 9.92
C LEU A 89 -12.50 -1.16 9.02
N MET A 90 -13.80 -1.33 9.27
CA MET A 90 -14.84 -0.74 8.43
C MET A 90 -15.21 0.67 8.87
N ASP A 91 -15.55 1.49 7.88
CA ASP A 91 -16.16 2.82 8.01
C ASP A 91 -17.31 2.94 7.00
N VAL A 92 -18.14 3.98 7.12
CA VAL A 92 -19.24 4.25 6.18
C VAL A 92 -18.82 5.34 5.21
N GLU A 93 -18.56 4.97 3.96
CA GLU A 93 -18.20 5.90 2.89
C GLU A 93 -19.35 6.07 1.88
N ARG A 94 -19.49 7.26 1.29
CA ARG A 94 -20.43 7.49 0.20
C ARG A 94 -19.81 7.05 -1.13
N ARG A 95 -20.33 5.98 -1.74
CA ARG A 95 -19.89 5.45 -3.05
C ARG A 95 -21.06 5.37 -4.02
N HIS A 96 -20.89 5.93 -5.21
CA HIS A 96 -21.94 6.02 -6.24
C HIS A 96 -23.26 6.57 -5.66
N GLY A 97 -23.17 7.67 -4.90
CA GLY A 97 -24.31 8.35 -4.30
C GLY A 97 -24.90 7.72 -3.03
N LYS A 98 -24.54 6.47 -2.68
CA LYS A 98 -25.08 5.73 -1.52
C LYS A 98 -24.04 5.55 -0.42
N PHE A 99 -24.45 5.57 0.84
CA PHE A 99 -23.60 5.19 1.98
C PHE A 99 -23.43 3.68 2.03
N LYS A 100 -22.18 3.20 2.02
CA LYS A 100 -21.84 1.77 2.04
C LYS A 100 -20.75 1.49 3.09
N PRO A 101 -20.84 0.39 3.84
CA PRO A 101 -19.78 -0.02 4.74
C PRO A 101 -18.61 -0.57 3.92
N VAL A 102 -17.40 -0.05 4.16
CA VAL A 102 -16.18 -0.40 3.43
C VAL A 102 -14.99 -0.38 4.37
N ILE A 103 -13.91 -1.10 4.05
CA ILE A 103 -12.66 -0.95 4.78
C ILE A 103 -12.07 0.43 4.47
N LYS A 104 -11.78 1.21 5.51
CA LYS A 104 -11.17 2.53 5.39
C LYS A 104 -9.74 2.39 4.86
N LYS A 105 -9.39 3.16 3.83
CA LYS A 105 -8.00 3.25 3.37
C LYS A 105 -7.14 3.93 4.46
N THR A 106 -6.01 3.33 4.79
CA THR A 106 -5.02 3.95 5.67
C THR A 106 -4.31 5.07 4.92
N ASN A 107 -4.15 6.23 5.56
CA ASN A 107 -3.39 7.36 5.03
C ASN A 107 -1.91 7.24 5.36
#